data_AF-A0A8J7ECU1-F1
#
_entry.id   AF-A0A8J7ECU1-F1
#
_cell.length_a   1.000
_cell.length_b   1.000
_cell.length_c   1.000
_cell.angle_alpha   90.00
_cell.angle_beta   90.00
_cell.angle_gamma   90.00
#
_symmetry.space_group_name_H-M   'P 1'
#
loop_
_entity.id
_entity.type
_entity.pdbx_description
1 polymer ?
#
loop_
_entity_poly.entity_id
_entity_poly.type
_entity_poly.pdbx_seq_one_letter_code
_entity_poly.pdbx_strand_id
1 'polypeptide(L)'
;MLTQLANGRQFILVSTDGSLSGPEVIAAYGLRFKIELTFRTLIHLLGGFAYRFWLKAMTPAPRWPKTLKLADYPESVQAQILTKVEALERFVNLNAIALGVLQVLALELPTLVWSNFPRWFRTLPNHGYPSERIVQLALQYQAQEVFPKSPPTLLLPKFLAAKLGPQNPPDSLPLSA
;
A
#
# COMPACT_ATOMS: atom_id res chain seq x y z
N MET A 1 -15.30 4.53 -30.73
CA MET A 1 -16.75 4.33 -30.47
C MET A 1 -17.29 5.53 -29.70
N LEU A 2 -18.36 6.18 -30.18
CA LEU A 2 -19.08 7.22 -29.44
C LEU A 2 -20.15 6.55 -28.55
N THR A 3 -20.20 6.90 -27.27
CA THR A 3 -21.13 6.32 -26.29
C THR A 3 -21.66 7.41 -25.36
N GLN A 4 -22.73 7.13 -24.61
CA GLN A 4 -23.39 8.10 -23.74
C GLN A 4 -23.54 7.52 -22.32
N LEU A 5 -23.24 8.34 -21.31
CA LEU A 5 -23.48 8.04 -19.90
C LEU A 5 -24.97 8.19 -19.56
N ALA A 6 -25.41 7.59 -18.45
CA ALA A 6 -26.79 7.68 -17.96
C ALA A 6 -27.27 9.13 -17.70
N ASN A 7 -26.35 10.07 -17.49
CA ASN A 7 -26.63 11.50 -17.32
C ASN A 7 -26.67 12.28 -18.65
N GLY A 8 -26.67 11.60 -19.79
CA GLY A 8 -26.70 12.20 -21.12
C GLY A 8 -25.35 12.70 -21.64
N ARG A 9 -24.27 12.66 -20.85
CA ARG A 9 -22.94 13.09 -21.30
C ARG A 9 -22.37 12.11 -22.31
N GLN A 10 -21.96 12.63 -23.46
CA GLN A 10 -21.27 11.86 -24.49
C GLN A 10 -19.79 11.72 -24.18
N PHE A 11 -19.22 10.55 -24.45
CA PHE A 11 -17.79 10.30 -24.37
C PHE A 11 -17.36 9.30 -25.45
N ILE A 12 -16.07 9.36 -25.82
CA ILE A 12 -15.51 8.55 -26.88
C ILE A 12 -14.51 7.57 -26.27
N LEU A 13 -14.64 6.30 -26.63
CA LEU A 13 -13.64 5.27 -26.34
C LEU A 13 -12.87 4.95 -27.61
N VAL A 14 -11.55 4.85 -27.49
CA VAL A 14 -10.63 4.52 -28.57
C VAL A 14 -9.82 3.30 -28.14
N SER A 15 -9.68 2.33 -29.02
CA SER A 15 -8.86 1.13 -28.83
C SER A 15 -7.81 1.07 -29.93
N THR A 16 -6.60 0.63 -29.60
CA THR A 16 -5.55 0.32 -30.57
C THR A 16 -5.80 -1.02 -31.27
N ASP A 17 -6.51 -1.93 -30.61
CA ASP A 17 -6.93 -3.20 -31.18
C ASP A 17 -8.26 -3.01 -31.92
N GLY A 18 -8.20 -3.18 -33.24
CA GLY A 18 -9.35 -3.07 -34.14
C GLY A 18 -10.20 -4.34 -34.26
N SER A 19 -9.78 -5.45 -33.64
CA SER A 19 -10.56 -6.69 -33.60
C SER A 19 -11.70 -6.66 -32.57
N LEU A 20 -11.61 -5.76 -31.59
CA LEU A 20 -12.60 -5.63 -30.51
C LEU A 20 -13.90 -5.00 -31.01
N SER A 21 -15.01 -5.62 -30.65
CA SER A 21 -16.35 -5.05 -30.83
C SER A 21 -16.60 -3.88 -29.89
N GLY A 22 -17.56 -3.02 -30.25
CA GLY A 22 -17.96 -1.88 -29.40
C GLY A 22 -18.31 -2.26 -27.96
N PRO A 23 -19.13 -3.30 -27.71
CA PRO A 23 -19.42 -3.77 -26.36
C PRO A 23 -18.20 -4.27 -25.59
N GLU A 24 -17.25 -4.94 -26.24
CA GLU A 24 -16.00 -5.39 -25.60
C GLU A 24 -15.13 -4.20 -25.18
N VAL A 25 -15.04 -3.15 -26.00
CA VAL A 25 -14.33 -1.91 -25.65
C VAL A 25 -14.98 -1.24 -24.43
N ILE A 26 -16.32 -1.19 -24.37
CA ILE A 26 -17.05 -0.66 -23.21
C ILE A 26 -16.78 -1.52 -21.97
N ALA A 27 -16.86 -2.84 -22.09
CA ALA A 27 -16.64 -3.76 -20.97
C ALA A 27 -15.21 -3.65 -20.43
N ALA A 28 -14.20 -3.61 -21.32
CA ALA A 28 -12.80 -3.42 -20.95
C ALA A 28 -12.57 -2.08 -20.24
N TYR A 29 -13.13 -0.98 -20.76
CA TYR A 29 -13.06 0.31 -20.09
C TYR A 29 -13.80 0.30 -18.74
N GLY A 30 -14.91 -0.42 -18.66
CA GLY A 30 -15.65 -0.64 -17.42
C GLY A 30 -14.80 -1.28 -16.33
N LEU A 31 -13.81 -2.12 -16.66
CA LEU A 31 -12.90 -2.69 -15.65
C LEU A 31 -11.90 -1.68 -15.07
N ARG A 32 -11.79 -0.47 -15.64
CA ARG A 32 -10.87 0.57 -15.15
C ARG A 32 -11.09 0.92 -13.68
N PHE A 33 -12.35 0.89 -13.19
CA PHE A 33 -12.67 1.24 -11.79
C PHE A 33 -11.90 0.38 -10.77
N LYS A 34 -11.41 -0.79 -11.19
CA LYS A 34 -10.59 -1.68 -10.35
C LYS A 34 -9.34 -0.98 -9.85
N ILE A 35 -8.77 -0.04 -10.61
CA ILE A 35 -7.60 0.74 -10.17
C ILE A 35 -7.96 1.61 -8.96
N GLU A 36 -9.10 2.30 -8.99
CA GLU A 36 -9.61 3.11 -7.87
C GLU A 36 -9.90 2.25 -6.64
N LEU A 37 -10.45 1.03 -6.84
CA LEU A 37 -10.62 0.04 -5.77
C LEU A 37 -9.27 -0.35 -5.16
N THR A 38 -8.28 -0.70 -5.99
CA THR A 38 -6.94 -1.06 -5.54
C THR A 38 -6.28 0.08 -4.77
N PHE A 39 -6.35 1.32 -5.26
CA PHE A 39 -5.83 2.49 -4.54
C PHE A 39 -6.52 2.70 -3.19
N ARG A 40 -7.84 2.53 -3.13
CA ARG A 40 -8.58 2.62 -1.87
C ARG A 40 -8.09 1.58 -0.87
N THR A 41 -7.92 0.33 -1.29
CA THR A 41 -7.40 -0.73 -0.41
C THR A 41 -5.96 -0.44 -0.01
N LEU A 42 -5.11 0.02 -0.93
CA LEU A 42 -3.72 0.38 -0.66
C LEU A 42 -3.60 1.47 0.42
N ILE A 43 -4.44 2.52 0.32
CA ILE A 43 -4.47 3.62 1.29
C ILE A 43 -5.02 3.16 2.64
N HIS A 44 -6.19 2.52 2.67
CA HIS A 44 -6.92 2.28 3.91
C HIS A 44 -6.53 0.98 4.63
N LEU A 45 -6.07 -0.05 3.91
CA LEU A 45 -5.67 -1.31 4.52
C LEU A 45 -4.19 -1.32 4.93
N LEU A 46 -3.32 -0.86 4.02
CA LEU A 46 -1.88 -0.93 4.22
C LEU A 46 -1.26 0.42 4.61
N GLY A 47 -1.96 1.53 4.38
CA GLY A 47 -1.38 2.85 4.62
C GLY A 47 -0.29 3.18 3.60
N GLY A 48 -0.41 2.74 2.35
CA GLY A 48 0.62 2.90 1.31
C GLY A 48 1.01 4.35 1.00
N PHE A 49 0.23 5.33 1.46
CA PHE A 49 0.53 6.76 1.37
C PHE A 49 0.73 7.44 2.74
N ALA A 50 0.78 6.68 3.83
CA ALA A 50 0.98 7.19 5.19
C ALA A 50 2.47 7.44 5.54
N TYR A 51 3.29 7.78 4.54
CA TYR A 51 4.71 8.08 4.74
C TYR A 51 4.91 9.43 5.45
N ARG A 52 5.99 9.53 6.23
CA ARG A 52 6.41 10.76 6.91
C ARG A 52 7.90 11.02 6.72
N PHE A 53 8.35 10.99 5.46
CA PHE A 53 9.76 11.21 5.12
C PHE A 53 10.08 12.71 5.08
N TRP A 54 10.31 13.28 6.27
CA TRP A 54 10.74 14.66 6.41
C TRP A 54 12.21 14.81 6.03
N LEU A 55 12.54 15.92 5.37
CA LEU A 55 13.91 16.24 5.02
C LEU A 55 14.34 17.49 5.80
N LYS A 56 15.24 17.33 6.76
CA LYS A 56 15.70 18.42 7.64
C LYS A 56 16.41 19.55 6.89
N ALA A 57 17.01 19.26 5.73
CA ALA A 57 17.64 20.24 4.87
C ALA A 57 16.65 21.20 4.18
N MET A 58 15.35 20.88 4.16
CA MET A 58 14.34 21.79 3.63
C MET A 58 13.95 22.85 4.66
N THR A 59 13.82 24.09 4.21
CA THR A 59 13.25 25.16 5.03
C THR A 59 11.77 24.88 5.29
N PRO A 60 11.31 24.97 6.55
CA PRO A 60 9.90 24.85 6.87
C PRO A 60 9.08 25.92 6.13
N ALA A 61 8.11 25.49 5.33
CA ALA A 61 7.22 26.40 4.62
C ALA A 61 5.91 26.57 5.42
N PRO A 62 5.44 27.80 5.69
CA PRO A 62 4.19 28.03 6.42
C PRO A 62 2.96 27.64 5.59
N ARG A 63 3.10 27.50 4.27
CA ARG A 63 2.06 27.03 3.34
C ARG A 63 2.68 26.09 2.30
N TRP A 64 1.84 25.25 1.71
CA TRP A 64 2.23 24.43 0.57
C TRP A 64 2.68 25.32 -0.60
N PRO A 65 3.91 25.15 -1.12
CA PRO A 65 4.40 25.91 -2.25
C PRO A 65 3.63 25.51 -3.51
N LYS A 66 3.28 26.51 -4.36
CA LYS A 66 2.60 26.26 -5.64
C LYS A 66 3.49 25.54 -6.65
N THR A 67 4.80 25.81 -6.58
CA THR A 67 5.80 25.22 -7.47
C THR A 67 7.06 24.95 -6.67
N LEU A 68 7.64 23.76 -6.88
CA LEU A 68 8.95 23.38 -6.37
C LEU A 68 9.79 22.96 -7.57
N LYS A 69 10.88 23.68 -7.84
CA LYS A 69 11.85 23.28 -8.86
C LYS A 69 13.11 22.77 -8.16
N LEU A 70 13.58 21.61 -8.59
CA LEU A 70 14.77 21.00 -8.01
C LEU A 70 16.02 21.87 -8.21
N ALA A 71 16.12 22.54 -9.37
CA ALA A 71 17.26 23.38 -9.74
C ALA A 71 17.43 24.63 -8.85
N ASP A 72 16.41 25.04 -8.09
CA ASP A 72 16.48 26.20 -7.20
C ASP A 72 17.26 25.89 -5.90
N TYR A 73 17.61 24.61 -5.65
CA TYR A 73 18.31 24.15 -4.45
C TYR A 73 19.80 23.89 -4.72
N PRO A 74 20.68 24.02 -3.71
CA PRO A 74 22.07 23.58 -3.83
C PRO A 74 22.17 22.09 -4.18
N GLU A 75 23.19 21.69 -4.93
CA GLU A 75 23.38 20.31 -5.40
C GLU A 75 23.35 19.27 -4.27
N SER A 76 23.95 19.60 -3.12
CA SER A 76 23.93 18.74 -1.92
C SER A 76 22.52 18.51 -1.34
N VAL A 77 21.62 19.47 -1.50
CA VAL A 77 20.21 19.36 -1.09
C VAL A 77 19.40 18.65 -2.17
N GLN A 78 19.70 18.88 -3.46
CA GLN A 78 19.05 18.17 -4.57
C GLN A 78 19.22 16.66 -4.44
N ALA A 79 20.44 16.18 -4.16
CA ALA A 79 20.70 14.74 -3.96
C ALA A 79 19.86 14.15 -2.81
N GLN A 80 19.68 14.89 -1.72
CA GLN A 80 18.85 14.46 -0.59
C GLN A 80 17.35 14.45 -0.94
N ILE A 81 16.87 15.43 -1.72
CA ILE A 81 15.49 15.46 -2.21
C ILE A 81 15.23 14.24 -3.10
N LEU A 82 16.13 13.93 -4.03
CA LEU A 82 16.01 12.76 -4.90
C LEU A 82 15.99 11.45 -4.09
N THR A 83 16.89 11.30 -3.12
CA THR A 83 16.90 10.13 -2.22
C THR A 83 15.58 9.99 -1.45
N LYS A 84 15.00 11.11 -1.01
CA LYS A 84 13.69 11.12 -0.37
C LYS A 84 12.58 10.70 -1.34
N VAL A 85 12.56 11.22 -2.56
CA VAL A 85 11.57 10.82 -3.58
C VAL A 85 11.68 9.34 -3.90
N GLU A 86 12.89 8.83 -4.07
CA GLU A 86 13.13 7.41 -4.27
C GLU A 86 12.62 6.56 -3.09
N ALA A 87 12.83 7.02 -1.86
CA ALA A 87 12.28 6.34 -0.68
C ALA A 87 10.75 6.32 -0.67
N LEU A 88 10.10 7.42 -1.11
CA LEU A 88 8.64 7.50 -1.27
C LEU A 88 8.13 6.49 -2.30
N GLU A 89 8.75 6.46 -3.48
CA GLU A 89 8.38 5.55 -4.55
C GLU A 89 8.54 4.09 -4.12
N ARG A 90 9.67 3.75 -3.49
CA ARG A 90 9.92 2.41 -2.93
C ARG A 90 8.90 2.04 -1.87
N PHE A 91 8.54 2.97 -0.98
CA PHE A 91 7.52 2.73 0.05
C PHE A 91 6.16 2.40 -0.57
N VAL A 92 5.69 3.19 -1.54
CA VAL A 92 4.42 2.94 -2.23
C VAL A 92 4.47 1.61 -2.99
N ASN A 93 5.57 1.33 -3.69
CA ASN A 93 5.75 0.11 -4.49
C ASN A 93 5.74 -1.16 -3.61
N LEU A 94 6.44 -1.13 -2.47
CA LEU A 94 6.42 -2.25 -1.52
C LEU A 94 5.01 -2.52 -0.97
N ASN A 95 4.24 -1.47 -0.70
CA ASN A 95 2.84 -1.62 -0.30
C ASN A 95 1.98 -2.20 -1.43
N ALA A 96 2.21 -1.79 -2.69
CA ALA A 96 1.50 -2.34 -3.85
C ALA A 96 1.79 -3.84 -4.05
N ILE A 97 3.06 -4.24 -3.92
CA ILE A 97 3.47 -5.65 -3.96
C ILE A 97 2.81 -6.42 -2.81
N ALA A 98 2.85 -5.90 -1.59
CA ALA A 98 2.21 -6.54 -0.44
C ALA A 98 0.70 -6.73 -0.67
N LEU A 99 0.01 -5.73 -1.22
CA LEU A 99 -1.40 -5.84 -1.57
C LEU A 99 -1.65 -6.94 -2.60
N GLY A 100 -0.84 -7.00 -3.66
CA GLY A 100 -0.90 -8.07 -4.66
C GLY A 100 -0.70 -9.45 -4.06
N VAL A 101 0.25 -9.61 -3.13
CA VAL A 101 0.46 -10.87 -2.40
C VAL A 101 -0.78 -11.25 -1.58
N LEU A 102 -1.40 -10.30 -0.86
CA LEU A 102 -2.64 -10.57 -0.12
C LEU A 102 -3.77 -11.03 -1.05
N GLN A 103 -3.88 -10.45 -2.25
CA GLN A 103 -4.88 -10.84 -3.25
C GLN A 103 -4.63 -12.25 -3.80
N VAL A 104 -3.37 -12.57 -4.13
CA VAL A 104 -3.00 -13.93 -4.58
C VAL A 104 -3.31 -14.95 -3.49
N LEU A 105 -2.95 -14.69 -2.24
CA LEU A 105 -3.24 -15.60 -1.12
C LEU A 105 -4.75 -15.77 -0.90
N ALA A 106 -5.54 -14.71 -1.10
CA ALA A 106 -7.00 -14.79 -1.01
C ALA A 106 -7.59 -15.75 -2.06
N LEU A 107 -7.03 -15.73 -3.27
CA LEU A 107 -7.52 -16.53 -4.40
C LEU A 107 -7.00 -17.97 -4.37
N GLU A 108 -5.72 -18.16 -4.09
CA GLU A 108 -5.04 -19.46 -4.18
C GLU A 108 -5.18 -20.30 -2.91
N LEU A 109 -5.30 -19.67 -1.72
CA LEU A 109 -5.32 -20.37 -0.43
C LEU A 109 -6.53 -20.00 0.46
N PRO A 110 -7.76 -19.92 -0.06
CA PRO A 110 -8.91 -19.42 0.69
C PRO A 110 -9.24 -20.28 1.93
N THR A 111 -9.18 -21.62 1.80
CA THR A 111 -9.49 -22.55 2.90
C THR A 111 -8.50 -22.41 4.06
N LEU A 112 -7.21 -22.27 3.75
CA LEU A 112 -6.15 -22.07 4.74
C LEU A 112 -6.27 -20.71 5.44
N VAL A 113 -6.62 -19.67 4.71
CA VAL A 113 -6.86 -18.34 5.29
C VAL A 113 -8.05 -18.40 6.25
N TRP A 114 -9.15 -19.03 5.86
CA TRP A 114 -10.34 -19.14 6.73
C TRP A 114 -10.09 -19.98 7.98
N SER A 115 -9.34 -21.08 7.89
CA SER A 115 -9.06 -21.94 9.04
C SER A 115 -8.19 -21.25 10.10
N ASN A 116 -7.34 -20.30 9.68
CA ASN A 116 -6.44 -19.54 10.55
C ASN A 116 -6.95 -18.12 10.85
N PHE A 117 -8.17 -17.79 10.45
CA PHE A 117 -8.74 -16.48 10.69
C PHE A 117 -9.11 -16.34 12.18
N PRO A 118 -8.52 -15.38 12.93
CA PRO A 118 -8.62 -15.32 14.39
C PRO A 118 -9.96 -14.80 14.92
N ARG A 119 -10.91 -14.45 14.04
CA ARG A 119 -12.19 -13.86 14.42
C ARG A 119 -13.32 -14.71 13.88
N TRP A 120 -14.51 -14.47 14.41
CA TRP A 120 -15.71 -15.16 13.98
C TRP A 120 -16.59 -14.24 13.14
N PHE A 121 -17.16 -14.78 12.06
CA PHE A 121 -18.21 -14.15 11.27
C PHE A 121 -19.46 -15.00 11.30
N ARG A 122 -20.62 -14.37 11.48
CA ARG A 122 -21.92 -15.06 11.44
C ARG A 122 -22.25 -15.62 10.07
N THR A 123 -21.81 -14.94 9.01
CA THR A 123 -22.07 -15.29 7.61
C THR A 123 -20.80 -15.09 6.81
N LEU A 124 -20.39 -16.12 6.06
CA LEU A 124 -19.28 -16.02 5.11
C LEU A 124 -19.77 -15.48 3.76
N PRO A 125 -18.88 -14.86 2.96
CA PRO A 125 -19.23 -14.45 1.61
C PRO A 125 -19.69 -15.64 0.75
N ASN A 126 -20.75 -15.46 -0.04
CA ASN A 126 -21.28 -16.53 -0.91
C ASN A 126 -20.25 -17.05 -1.92
N HIS A 127 -19.32 -16.19 -2.36
CA HIS A 127 -18.25 -16.56 -3.29
C HIS A 127 -17.10 -17.33 -2.62
N GLY A 128 -17.11 -17.51 -1.29
CA GLY A 128 -16.12 -18.31 -0.56
C GLY A 128 -14.74 -17.66 -0.39
N TYR A 129 -14.33 -16.71 -1.23
CA TYR A 129 -13.03 -16.05 -1.12
C TYR A 129 -12.95 -15.03 0.05
N PRO A 130 -11.86 -15.02 0.83
CA PRO A 130 -11.60 -13.97 1.83
C PRO A 130 -11.22 -12.64 1.15
N SER A 131 -11.39 -11.52 1.86
CA SER A 131 -10.85 -10.23 1.42
C SER A 131 -9.39 -10.07 1.84
N GLU A 132 -8.67 -9.10 1.25
CA GLU A 132 -7.27 -8.81 1.59
C GLU A 132 -7.09 -8.51 3.08
N ARG A 133 -8.10 -7.91 3.71
CA ARG A 133 -8.10 -7.66 5.16
C ARG A 133 -8.19 -8.94 5.98
N ILE A 134 -8.96 -9.93 5.53
CA ILE A 134 -9.09 -11.21 6.21
C ILE A 134 -7.78 -11.98 6.10
N VAL A 135 -7.16 -11.99 4.91
CA VAL A 135 -5.81 -12.55 4.71
C VAL A 135 -4.79 -11.86 5.62
N GLN A 136 -4.77 -10.53 5.66
CA GLN A 136 -3.86 -9.77 6.52
C GLN A 136 -4.01 -10.17 7.99
N LEU A 137 -5.25 -10.28 8.49
CA LEU A 137 -5.51 -10.65 9.89
C LEU A 137 -5.10 -12.10 10.20
N ALA A 138 -5.35 -13.03 9.28
CA ALA A 138 -4.90 -14.43 9.42
C ALA A 138 -3.37 -14.52 9.48
N LEU A 139 -2.66 -13.82 8.57
CA LEU A 139 -1.20 -13.76 8.56
C LEU A 139 -0.64 -13.12 9.84
N GLN A 140 -1.24 -12.03 10.31
CA GLN A 140 -0.83 -11.35 11.54
C GLN A 140 -1.01 -12.25 12.77
N TYR A 141 -2.08 -13.05 12.81
CA TYR A 141 -2.30 -14.01 13.88
C TYR A 141 -1.24 -15.11 13.89
N GLN A 142 -0.87 -15.62 12.71
CA GLN A 142 0.16 -16.65 12.57
C GLN A 142 1.60 -16.10 12.65
N ALA A 143 1.79 -14.78 12.74
CA ALA A 143 3.11 -14.15 12.69
C ALA A 143 4.07 -14.70 13.77
N GLN A 144 3.55 -14.98 14.97
CA GLN A 144 4.36 -15.52 16.06
C GLN A 144 4.91 -16.92 15.77
N GLU A 145 4.19 -17.73 14.99
CA GLU A 145 4.63 -19.07 14.60
C GLU A 145 5.50 -19.07 13.35
N VAL A 146 5.25 -18.12 12.44
CA VAL A 146 5.92 -18.04 11.13
C VAL A 146 7.26 -17.32 11.21
N PHE A 147 7.35 -16.22 11.96
CA PHE A 147 8.57 -15.41 12.03
C PHE A 147 9.79 -16.16 12.61
N PRO A 148 9.67 -16.99 13.67
CA PRO A 148 10.80 -17.77 14.19
C PRO A 148 11.32 -18.83 13.20
N LYS A 149 10.47 -19.31 12.28
CA LYS A 149 10.83 -20.29 11.24
C LYS A 149 11.47 -19.64 10.01
N SER A 150 11.60 -18.30 10.01
CA SER A 150 12.16 -17.56 8.89
C SER A 150 13.67 -17.81 8.76
N PRO A 151 14.21 -17.96 7.53
CA PRO A 151 15.64 -18.14 7.33
C PRO A 151 16.47 -17.03 7.99
N PRO A 152 17.61 -17.37 8.64
CA PRO A 152 18.44 -16.38 9.34
C PRO A 152 19.14 -15.41 8.40
N THR A 153 19.16 -15.69 7.10
CA THR A 153 19.67 -14.81 6.04
C THR A 153 18.77 -13.60 5.79
N LEU A 154 17.50 -13.64 6.21
CA LEU A 154 16.59 -12.52 6.08
C LEU A 154 16.92 -11.44 7.11
N LEU A 155 16.69 -10.18 6.75
CA LEU A 155 16.84 -9.05 7.69
C LEU A 155 15.70 -8.98 8.72
N LEU A 156 14.66 -9.80 8.56
CA LEU A 156 13.46 -9.79 9.40
C LEU A 156 13.76 -9.96 10.89
N PRO A 157 14.58 -10.93 11.35
CA PRO A 157 14.92 -11.06 12.77
C PRO A 157 15.64 -9.83 13.33
N LYS A 158 16.53 -9.20 12.53
CA LYS A 158 17.21 -7.95 12.92
C LYS A 158 16.23 -6.80 13.10
N PHE A 159 15.27 -6.66 12.18
CA PHE A 159 14.23 -5.63 12.27
C PHE A 159 13.28 -5.85 13.46
N LEU A 160 12.86 -7.09 13.70
CA LEU A 160 12.00 -7.43 14.84
C LEU A 160 12.72 -7.17 16.16
N ALA A 161 13.99 -7.56 16.29
CA ALA A 161 14.80 -7.27 17.48
C ALA A 161 14.97 -5.76 17.73
N ALA A 162 15.22 -4.97 16.68
CA ALA A 162 15.32 -3.51 16.80
C ALA A 162 13.99 -2.83 17.19
N LYS A 163 12.85 -3.37 16.73
CA LYS A 163 11.51 -2.87 17.07
C LYS A 163 11.04 -3.29 18.47
N LEU A 164 11.46 -4.47 18.93
CA LEU A 164 11.08 -5.07 20.21
C LEU A 164 12.11 -4.82 21.33
N GLY A 165 13.26 -4.19 21.02
CA GLY A 165 14.26 -3.80 22.01
C GLY A 165 13.68 -2.86 23.07
N PRO A 166 14.24 -2.84 24.30
CA PRO A 166 13.74 -1.99 25.36
C PRO A 166 13.75 -0.53 24.89
N GLN A 167 12.58 0.07 24.81
CA GLN A 167 12.43 1.51 24.75
C GLN A 167 13.08 2.03 26.03
N ASN A 168 14.30 2.59 25.94
CA ASN A 168 14.81 3.37 27.06
C ASN A 168 13.77 4.47 27.32
N PRO A 169 13.21 4.57 28.54
CA PRO A 169 12.27 5.63 28.84
C PRO A 169 12.97 6.97 28.55
N PRO A 170 12.27 7.95 27.94
CA PRO A 170 12.84 9.26 27.72
C PRO A 170 13.20 9.88 29.07
N ASP A 171 14.49 10.15 29.27
CA ASP A 171 15.10 11.00 30.29
C ASP A 171 14.39 10.99 31.66
N SER A 172 14.76 10.07 32.54
CA SER A 172 14.63 10.32 33.97
C SER A 172 15.57 11.46 34.34
N LEU A 173 15.05 12.69 34.41
CA LEU A 173 15.75 13.81 35.03
C LEU A 173 16.21 13.38 36.43
N PRO A 174 17.49 13.59 36.80
CA PRO A 174 17.93 13.31 38.16
C PRO A 174 17.17 14.25 39.11
N LEU A 175 16.36 13.67 40.00
CA LEU A 175 15.80 14.39 41.14
C LEU A 175 16.95 14.75 42.08
N SER A 176 17.53 15.93 41.87
CA SER A 176 18.32 16.62 42.87
C SER A 176 17.37 17.35 43.83
N ALA A 177 17.29 16.86 45.07
CA ALA A 177 17.09 17.63 46.31
C ALA A 177 17.50 16.75 47.50
#